data_AF-A0A832TAN5-F1
#
_entry.id   AF-A0A832TAN5-F1
#
_cell.length_a   1.000
_cell.length_b   1.000
_cell.length_c   1.000
_cell.angle_alpha   90.00
_cell.angle_beta   90.00
_cell.angle_gamma   90.00
#
_symmetry.space_group_name_H-M   'P 1'
#
loop_
_entity.id
_entity.type
_entity.pdbx_description
1 polymer ?
#
loop_
_entity_poly.entity_id
_entity_poly.type
_entity_poly.pdbx_seq_one_letter_code
_entity_poly.pdbx_strand_id
1 'polypeptide(L)'
;MKRDLALLLILVLAASFLGCISSQTQTQTSQEKWLEGLKKSEFHFYIFGLNTCPHCQRMKKLLPEYFGNSSLTFYEIREDKKAYNTYMKFVKTLGITGVPLIGIFYKDNLYAVVEGEIDPKVIPQLVKEAMKNNGVILIISQGQFLVPKNESKGLELIGNMTTWFKLNGH
;
A
#
# COMPACT_ATOMS: atom_id res chain seq x y z
N MET A 1 14.65 78.38 -18.50
CA MET A 1 14.88 79.42 -17.47
C MET A 1 14.01 79.08 -16.26
N LYS A 2 14.60 78.94 -15.05
CA LYS A 2 13.97 78.82 -13.71
C LYS A 2 13.18 77.52 -13.45
N ARG A 3 13.62 76.52 -12.68
CA ARG A 3 13.94 76.39 -11.22
C ARG A 3 12.83 76.87 -10.27
N ASP A 4 12.69 76.09 -9.20
CA ASP A 4 11.92 76.23 -7.94
C ASP A 4 10.58 75.45 -7.95
N LEU A 5 10.38 74.31 -7.27
CA LEU A 5 10.62 73.86 -5.88
C LEU A 5 9.59 74.40 -4.85
N ALA A 6 8.98 73.45 -4.12
CA ALA A 6 8.08 73.55 -2.95
C ALA A 6 6.57 73.73 -3.27
N LEU A 7 5.58 73.09 -2.64
CA LEU A 7 5.39 72.34 -1.37
C LEU A 7 4.42 71.15 -1.63
N LEU A 8 4.68 69.93 -1.17
CA LEU A 8 4.26 69.30 0.12
C LEU A 8 2.74 69.08 0.33
N LEU A 9 2.40 67.77 0.35
CA LEU A 9 1.42 67.04 1.21
C LEU A 9 -0.09 67.31 1.06
N ILE A 10 -0.84 66.28 0.63
CA ILE A 10 -1.88 65.61 1.44
C ILE A 10 -2.09 64.17 0.91
N LEU A 11 -2.00 63.22 1.84
CA LEU A 11 -2.26 61.79 1.73
C LEU A 11 -3.76 61.48 1.62
N VAL A 12 -4.03 60.21 1.25
CA VAL A 12 -5.17 59.35 1.66
C VAL A 12 -6.08 58.84 0.51
N LEU A 13 -5.65 57.69 -0.02
CA LEU A 13 -6.33 56.38 -0.09
C LEU A 13 -7.61 56.11 -0.92
N ALA A 14 -7.55 54.90 -1.53
CA ALA A 14 -8.61 53.95 -1.91
C ALA A 14 -9.24 54.15 -3.31
N ALA A 15 -9.41 53.15 -4.17
CA ALA A 15 -9.12 51.71 -4.10
C ALA A 15 -8.93 51.15 -5.52
N SER A 16 -7.95 50.26 -5.66
CA SER A 16 -7.64 49.53 -6.90
C SER A 16 -8.46 48.23 -6.96
N PHE A 17 -9.34 48.07 -7.95
CA PHE A 17 -9.85 46.76 -8.35
C PHE A 17 -9.03 46.23 -9.53
N LEU A 18 -7.93 45.54 -9.22
CA LEU A 18 -7.25 44.62 -10.14
C LEU A 18 -7.43 43.21 -9.55
N GLY A 19 -8.48 42.53 -9.98
CA GLY A 19 -8.82 41.18 -9.58
C GLY A 19 -7.96 40.13 -10.30
N CYS A 20 -6.88 39.74 -9.63
CA CYS A 20 -6.35 38.39 -9.41
C CYS A 20 -6.18 37.41 -10.60
N ILE A 21 -4.94 37.41 -11.09
CA ILE A 21 -4.06 36.28 -11.41
C ILE A 21 -4.57 34.90 -10.90
N SER A 22 -4.70 33.94 -11.82
CA SER A 22 -4.96 32.54 -11.54
C SER A 22 -3.76 31.90 -10.81
N SER A 23 -3.90 31.66 -9.51
CA SER A 23 -2.96 30.81 -8.77
C SER A 23 -3.21 29.35 -9.16
N GLN A 24 -2.28 28.76 -9.91
CA GLN A 24 -2.14 27.31 -9.99
C GLN A 24 -1.79 26.79 -8.59
N THR A 25 -2.73 26.12 -7.96
CA THR A 25 -2.50 25.38 -6.71
C THR A 25 -1.65 24.14 -7.02
N GLN A 26 -0.32 24.29 -6.96
CA GLN A 26 0.58 23.15 -6.79
C GLN A 26 0.52 22.72 -5.32
N THR A 27 -0.32 21.73 -5.01
CA THR A 27 -0.35 21.13 -3.67
C THR A 27 -0.60 19.63 -3.77
N GLN A 28 0.40 18.85 -4.22
CA GLN A 28 0.34 17.38 -4.09
C GLN A 28 1.68 16.69 -3.74
N THR A 29 2.82 17.37 -3.68
CA THR A 29 4.11 16.66 -3.56
C THR A 29 4.56 16.33 -2.12
N SER A 30 3.97 16.92 -1.07
CA SER A 30 4.43 16.65 0.31
C SER A 30 3.60 15.61 1.09
N GLN A 31 2.42 15.21 0.59
CA GLN A 31 1.41 14.58 1.46
C GLN A 31 1.60 13.07 1.63
N GLU A 32 2.47 12.42 0.84
CA GLU A 32 2.57 10.95 0.82
C GLU A 32 4.01 10.42 0.71
N LYS A 33 4.98 11.07 1.38
CA LYS A 33 6.39 10.62 1.42
C LYS A 33 6.53 9.12 1.78
N TRP A 34 5.63 8.60 2.62
CA TRP A 34 5.60 7.21 3.04
C TRP A 34 5.35 6.19 1.91
N LEU A 35 4.91 6.64 0.72
CA LEU A 35 4.71 5.77 -0.44
C LEU A 35 6.00 5.41 -1.18
N GLU A 36 7.13 6.05 -0.88
CA GLU A 36 8.42 5.73 -1.52
C GLU A 36 8.39 5.82 -3.07
N GLY A 37 7.57 6.74 -3.59
CA GLY A 37 7.37 6.93 -5.04
C GLY A 37 6.45 5.90 -5.71
N LEU A 38 5.84 4.99 -4.94
CA LEU A 38 4.84 4.05 -5.43
C LEU A 38 3.45 4.70 -5.48
N LYS A 39 2.57 4.21 -6.37
CA LYS A 39 1.19 4.70 -6.47
C LYS A 39 0.25 3.83 -5.65
N LYS A 40 -0.55 4.43 -4.76
CA LYS A 40 -1.57 3.72 -3.95
C LYS A 40 -2.48 2.82 -4.77
N SER A 41 -2.97 3.33 -5.90
CA SER A 41 -3.90 2.63 -6.78
C SER A 41 -3.35 1.37 -7.44
N GLU A 42 -2.04 1.14 -7.35
CA GLU A 42 -1.39 -0.05 -7.91
C GLU A 42 -1.18 -1.15 -6.87
N PHE A 43 -1.55 -0.90 -5.60
CA PHE A 43 -1.53 -1.91 -4.55
C PHE A 43 -2.82 -2.73 -4.54
N HIS A 44 -2.67 -4.02 -4.25
CA HIS A 44 -3.78 -4.89 -3.91
C HIS A 44 -3.40 -5.84 -2.77
N PHE A 45 -4.35 -6.14 -1.91
CA PHE A 45 -4.18 -6.99 -0.74
C PHE A 45 -5.15 -8.15 -0.81
N TYR A 46 -4.63 -9.37 -0.70
CA TYR A 46 -5.45 -10.56 -0.53
C TYR A 46 -5.31 -11.04 0.91
N ILE A 47 -6.42 -11.14 1.63
CA ILE A 47 -6.42 -11.57 3.03
C ILE A 47 -7.19 -12.88 3.16
N PHE A 48 -6.55 -13.92 3.70
CA PHE A 48 -7.26 -15.04 4.30
C PHE A 48 -7.47 -14.76 5.78
N GLY A 49 -8.71 -14.84 6.25
CA GLY A 49 -9.03 -14.51 7.64
C GLY A 49 -10.39 -15.00 8.10
N LEU A 50 -10.73 -14.58 9.32
CA LEU A 50 -12.02 -14.86 9.95
C LEU A 50 -12.79 -13.58 10.24
N ASN A 51 -14.10 -13.58 9.98
CA ASN A 51 -14.98 -12.44 10.23
C ASN A 51 -15.06 -12.12 11.73
N THR A 52 -14.86 -13.14 12.58
CA THR A 52 -14.84 -12.99 14.05
C THR A 52 -13.46 -12.64 14.60
N CYS A 53 -12.41 -12.57 13.78
CA CYS A 53 -11.06 -12.26 14.26
C CYS A 53 -10.83 -10.73 14.31
N PRO A 54 -10.53 -10.14 15.48
CA PRO A 54 -10.30 -8.70 15.60
C PRO A 54 -9.15 -8.18 14.72
N HIS A 55 -8.06 -8.95 14.61
CA HIS A 55 -6.92 -8.60 13.78
C HIS A 55 -7.27 -8.58 12.28
N CYS A 56 -8.09 -9.54 11.83
CA CYS A 56 -8.61 -9.56 10.47
C CYS A 56 -9.49 -8.34 10.20
N GLN A 57 -10.40 -8.00 11.13
CA GLN A 57 -11.27 -6.83 10.97
C GLN A 57 -10.47 -5.52 10.91
N ARG A 58 -9.43 -5.40 11.74
CA ARG A 58 -8.54 -4.23 11.69
C ARG A 58 -7.89 -4.08 10.32
N MET A 59 -7.32 -5.14 9.77
CA MET A 59 -6.65 -5.10 8.46
C MET A 59 -7.63 -4.86 7.30
N LYS A 60 -8.83 -5.46 7.35
CA LYS A 60 -9.93 -5.18 6.40
C LYS A 60 -10.32 -3.70 6.36
N LYS A 61 -10.18 -2.98 7.47
CA LYS A 61 -10.49 -1.55 7.58
C LYS A 61 -9.29 -0.67 7.19
N LEU A 62 -8.11 -0.93 7.78
CA LEU A 62 -6.96 -0.05 7.63
C LEU A 62 -6.37 -0.05 6.22
N LEU A 63 -6.29 -1.20 5.55
CA LEU A 63 -5.67 -1.24 4.22
C LEU A 63 -6.47 -0.43 3.18
N PRO A 64 -7.81 -0.57 3.07
CA PRO A 64 -8.58 0.28 2.16
C PRO A 64 -8.56 1.77 2.51
N GLU A 65 -8.47 2.14 3.81
CA GLU A 65 -8.33 3.55 4.22
C GLU A 65 -7.06 4.20 3.68
N TYR A 66 -5.96 3.43 3.59
CA TYR A 66 -4.67 3.94 3.12
C TYR A 66 -4.48 3.84 1.60
N PHE A 67 -5.00 2.79 0.98
CA PHE A 67 -4.71 2.42 -0.41
C PHE A 67 -5.92 2.52 -1.36
N GLY A 68 -7.12 2.72 -0.83
CA GLY A 68 -8.37 2.88 -1.58
C GLY A 68 -9.34 1.71 -1.40
N ASN A 69 -10.64 1.98 -1.52
CA ASN A 69 -11.70 1.02 -1.20
C ASN A 69 -11.64 -0.30 -2.00
N SER A 70 -11.08 -0.29 -3.20
CA SER A 70 -10.95 -1.47 -4.06
C SER A 70 -9.64 -2.23 -3.88
N SER A 71 -8.75 -1.80 -2.97
CA SER A 71 -7.41 -2.37 -2.83
C SER A 71 -7.39 -3.72 -2.11
N LEU A 72 -8.53 -4.27 -1.69
CA LEU A 72 -8.58 -5.42 -0.80
C LEU A 72 -9.60 -6.46 -1.24
N THR A 73 -9.15 -7.71 -1.26
CA THR A 73 -10.00 -8.91 -1.34
C THR A 73 -9.85 -9.69 -0.04
N PHE A 74 -10.97 -9.96 0.63
CA PHE A 74 -11.02 -10.75 1.85
C PHE A 74 -11.67 -12.11 1.60
N TYR A 75 -10.99 -13.18 1.98
CA TYR A 75 -11.47 -14.55 1.92
C TYR A 75 -11.76 -15.07 3.32
N GLU A 76 -13.04 -15.34 3.59
CA GLU A 76 -13.50 -15.90 4.85
C GLU A 76 -13.26 -17.41 4.88
N ILE A 77 -12.31 -17.87 5.70
CA ILE A 77 -11.89 -19.27 5.67
C ILE A 77 -12.82 -20.23 6.43
N ARG A 78 -13.73 -19.73 7.27
CA ARG A 78 -14.69 -20.60 7.99
C ARG A 78 -15.86 -21.02 7.09
N GLU A 79 -16.28 -20.15 6.19
CA GLU A 79 -17.52 -20.30 5.42
C GLU A 79 -17.25 -20.67 3.95
N ASP A 80 -16.05 -20.39 3.42
CA ASP A 80 -15.67 -20.74 2.05
C ASP A 80 -14.66 -21.90 2.03
N LYS A 81 -15.11 -23.06 1.53
CA LYS A 81 -14.29 -24.28 1.38
C LYS A 81 -13.09 -24.08 0.44
N LYS A 82 -13.23 -23.31 -0.64
CA LYS A 82 -12.13 -23.02 -1.58
C LYS A 82 -11.09 -22.13 -0.90
N ALA A 83 -11.53 -21.13 -0.14
CA ALA A 83 -10.65 -20.29 0.66
C ALA A 83 -9.91 -21.12 1.73
N TYR A 84 -10.63 -21.95 2.48
CA TYR A 84 -10.05 -22.84 3.49
C TYR A 84 -8.99 -23.77 2.90
N ASN A 85 -9.33 -24.49 1.82
CA ASN A 85 -8.40 -25.42 1.18
C ASN A 85 -7.15 -24.71 0.66
N THR A 86 -7.30 -23.48 0.16
CA THR A 86 -6.18 -22.67 -0.29
C THR A 86 -5.33 -22.19 0.88
N TYR A 87 -5.95 -21.71 1.95
CA TYR A 87 -5.26 -21.36 3.20
C TYR A 87 -4.43 -22.53 3.74
N MET A 88 -4.96 -23.75 3.69
CA MET A 88 -4.22 -24.95 4.11
C MET A 88 -2.99 -25.27 3.26
N LYS A 89 -2.89 -24.76 2.01
CA LYS A 89 -1.65 -24.84 1.23
C LYS A 89 -0.56 -23.98 1.86
N PHE A 90 -0.89 -22.76 2.27
CA PHE A 90 0.05 -21.89 3.00
C PHE A 90 0.47 -22.51 4.34
N VAL A 91 -0.46 -23.07 5.11
CA VAL A 91 -0.14 -23.78 6.36
C VAL A 91 0.86 -24.92 6.11
N LYS A 92 0.64 -25.75 5.09
CA LYS A 92 1.53 -26.89 4.80
C LYS A 92 2.89 -26.46 4.25
N THR A 93 2.93 -25.42 3.42
CA THR A 93 4.15 -25.01 2.69
C THR A 93 5.02 -24.04 3.49
N LEU A 94 4.41 -23.10 4.20
CA LEU A 94 5.11 -22.04 4.94
C LEU A 94 4.99 -22.20 6.46
N GLY A 95 4.15 -23.14 6.94
CA GLY A 95 3.89 -23.33 8.36
C GLY A 95 3.21 -22.13 9.02
N ILE A 96 2.27 -21.49 8.30
CA ILE A 96 1.38 -20.46 8.85
C ILE A 96 0.57 -21.04 10.00
N THR A 97 0.46 -20.29 11.09
CA THR A 97 -0.19 -20.72 12.34
C THR A 97 -1.46 -19.95 12.68
N GLY A 98 -1.68 -18.79 12.06
CA GLY A 98 -2.78 -17.89 12.39
C GLY A 98 -3.22 -16.99 11.24
N VAL A 99 -4.17 -16.11 11.57
CA VAL A 99 -4.80 -15.16 10.66
C VAL A 99 -4.76 -13.74 11.25
N PRO A 100 -4.79 -12.67 10.43
CA PRO A 100 -4.87 -12.68 8.97
C PRO A 100 -3.58 -13.15 8.29
N LEU A 101 -3.71 -13.86 7.17
CA LEU A 101 -2.61 -14.08 6.24
C LEU A 101 -2.79 -13.13 5.04
N ILE A 102 -1.83 -12.25 4.82
CA ILE A 102 -1.92 -11.12 3.89
C ILE A 102 -0.90 -11.30 2.77
N GLY A 103 -1.38 -11.35 1.53
CA GLY A 103 -0.55 -11.21 0.33
C GLY A 103 -0.54 -9.74 -0.11
N ILE A 104 0.66 -9.14 -0.18
CA ILE A 104 0.87 -7.75 -0.59
C ILE A 104 1.31 -7.73 -2.05
N PHE A 105 0.43 -7.22 -2.91
CA PHE A 105 0.66 -7.10 -4.34
C PHE A 105 0.86 -5.64 -4.73
N TYR A 106 1.74 -5.43 -5.71
CA TYR A 106 1.91 -4.15 -6.37
C TYR A 106 2.07 -4.38 -7.87
N LYS A 107 1.28 -3.68 -8.70
CA LYS A 107 1.20 -3.93 -10.15
C LYS A 107 1.06 -5.43 -10.46
N ASP A 108 0.09 -6.08 -9.82
CA ASP A 108 -0.21 -7.51 -9.96
C ASP A 108 0.87 -8.53 -9.54
N ASN A 109 2.02 -8.06 -9.03
CA ASN A 109 3.11 -8.91 -8.58
C ASN A 109 3.10 -9.04 -7.06
N LEU A 110 3.28 -10.27 -6.55
CA LEU A 110 3.48 -10.52 -5.13
C LEU A 110 4.86 -10.01 -4.70
N TYR A 111 4.90 -9.24 -3.61
CA TYR A 111 6.15 -8.71 -3.03
C TYR A 111 6.33 -9.06 -1.56
N ALA A 112 5.24 -9.29 -0.83
CA ALA A 112 5.35 -9.78 0.54
C ALA A 112 4.18 -10.66 0.96
N VAL A 113 4.45 -11.55 1.90
CA VAL A 113 3.46 -12.35 2.62
C VAL A 113 3.63 -12.07 4.10
N VAL A 114 2.54 -11.69 4.77
CA VAL A 114 2.56 -11.31 6.19
C VAL A 114 1.51 -12.11 6.95
N GLU A 115 1.91 -12.74 8.05
CA GLU A 115 1.01 -13.32 9.04
C GLU A 115 0.82 -12.32 10.18
N GLY A 116 -0.42 -11.90 10.42
CA GLY A 116 -0.78 -10.93 11.45
C GLY A 116 -1.04 -9.51 10.93
N GLU A 117 -1.06 -8.55 11.85
CA GLU A 117 -1.27 -7.14 11.53
C GLU A 117 0.02 -6.49 11.01
N ILE A 118 -0.12 -5.51 10.11
CA ILE A 118 0.98 -4.69 9.61
C ILE A 118 0.54 -3.22 9.52
N ASP A 119 1.44 -2.30 9.86
CA ASP A 119 1.20 -0.86 9.67
C ASP A 119 1.14 -0.56 8.15
N PRO A 120 0.04 -0.01 7.63
CA PRO A 120 -0.07 0.38 6.22
C PRO A 120 1.09 1.25 5.72
N LYS A 121 1.69 2.08 6.59
CA LYS A 121 2.78 2.99 6.21
C LYS A 121 4.11 2.29 5.95
N VAL A 122 4.34 1.08 6.48
CA VAL A 122 5.58 0.34 6.22
C VAL A 122 5.52 -0.49 4.94
N ILE A 123 4.32 -0.74 4.41
CA ILE A 123 4.10 -1.59 3.23
C ILE A 123 4.86 -1.09 1.99
N PRO A 124 4.88 0.20 1.64
CA PRO A 124 5.64 0.67 0.47
C PRO A 124 7.14 0.42 0.59
N GLN A 125 7.71 0.61 1.79
CA GLN A 125 9.11 0.30 2.06
C GLN A 125 9.39 -1.20 1.92
N LEU A 126 8.50 -2.05 2.42
CA LEU A 126 8.59 -3.51 2.27
C LEU A 126 8.59 -3.93 0.79
N VAL A 127 7.69 -3.35 -0.02
CA VAL A 127 7.63 -3.60 -1.47
C VAL A 127 8.91 -3.13 -2.16
N LYS A 128 9.44 -1.95 -1.80
CA LYS A 128 10.72 -1.45 -2.35
C LYS A 128 11.89 -2.36 -2.00
N GLU A 129 11.94 -2.88 -0.79
CA GLU A 129 13.01 -3.81 -0.39
C GLU A 129 12.89 -5.13 -1.14
N ALA A 130 11.67 -5.68 -1.31
CA ALA A 130 11.44 -6.87 -2.12
C ALA A 130 11.84 -6.67 -3.60
N MET A 131 11.53 -5.50 -4.18
CA MET A 131 11.97 -5.13 -5.53
C MET A 131 13.51 -5.08 -5.65
N LYS A 132 14.16 -4.41 -4.70
CA LYS A 132 15.62 -4.26 -4.65
C LYS A 132 16.33 -5.62 -4.58
N ASN A 133 15.78 -6.55 -3.81
CA ASN A 133 16.33 -7.89 -3.65
C ASN A 133 15.81 -8.91 -4.67
N ASN A 134 15.03 -8.47 -5.67
CA ASN A 134 14.43 -9.35 -6.68
C ASN A 134 13.74 -10.58 -6.07
N GLY A 135 12.87 -10.38 -5.07
CA GLY A 135 12.29 -11.45 -4.27
C GLY A 135 10.92 -11.15 -3.71
N VAL A 136 10.46 -12.03 -2.81
CA VAL A 136 9.28 -11.86 -1.97
C VAL A 136 9.69 -11.97 -0.52
N ILE A 137 9.28 -11.01 0.31
CA ILE A 137 9.57 -11.02 1.75
C ILE A 137 8.46 -11.75 2.48
N LEU A 138 8.81 -12.73 3.31
CA LEU A 138 7.89 -13.41 4.21
C LEU A 138 8.11 -12.88 5.62
N ILE A 139 7.03 -12.44 6.28
CA ILE A 139 7.01 -12.07 7.70
C ILE A 139 5.95 -12.96 8.34
N ILE A 140 6.37 -14.10 8.86
CA ILE A 140 5.49 -15.16 9.35
C ILE A 140 5.90 -15.57 10.77
N SER A 141 5.10 -16.40 11.44
CA SER A 141 5.37 -16.83 12.83
C SER A 141 6.75 -17.49 13.01
N GLN A 142 7.28 -18.11 11.96
CA GLN A 142 8.60 -18.74 11.95
C GLN A 142 9.77 -17.77 11.81
N GLY A 143 9.51 -16.51 11.46
CA GLY A 143 10.52 -15.48 11.27
C GLY A 143 10.34 -14.67 10.00
N GLN A 144 11.41 -13.99 9.62
CA GLN A 144 11.47 -13.15 8.43
C GLN A 144 12.42 -13.74 7.40
N PHE A 145 11.95 -13.89 6.16
CA PHE A 145 12.70 -14.57 5.10
C PHE A 145 12.60 -13.79 3.79
N LEU A 146 13.63 -13.89 2.96
CA LEU A 146 13.58 -13.47 1.57
C LEU A 146 13.54 -14.72 0.69
N VAL A 147 12.50 -14.83 -0.14
CA VAL A 147 12.44 -15.84 -1.20
C VAL A 147 12.92 -15.17 -2.49
N PRO A 148 14.11 -15.52 -3.01
CA PRO A 148 14.65 -14.85 -4.20
C PRO A 148 14.06 -15.44 -5.49
N LYS A 149 13.89 -14.61 -6.54
CA LYS A 149 13.33 -15.02 -7.85
C LYS A 149 14.35 -15.64 -8.80
N ASN A 150 15.64 -15.62 -8.46
CA ASN A 150 16.72 -16.14 -9.31
C ASN A 150 16.99 -17.64 -9.12
N GLU A 151 16.31 -18.28 -8.17
CA GLU A 151 16.40 -19.73 -7.92
C GLU A 151 15.12 -20.44 -8.37
N SER A 152 15.23 -21.62 -8.98
CA SER A 152 14.08 -22.37 -9.52
C SER A 152 13.01 -22.66 -8.46
N LYS A 153 13.44 -23.10 -7.27
CA LYS A 153 12.53 -23.35 -6.13
C LYS A 153 11.87 -22.08 -5.61
N GLY A 154 12.60 -20.96 -5.59
CA GLY A 154 12.06 -19.67 -5.18
C GLY A 154 11.01 -19.16 -6.16
N LEU A 155 11.31 -19.25 -7.46
CA LEU A 155 10.37 -18.90 -8.54
C LEU A 155 9.08 -19.73 -8.46
N GLU A 156 9.22 -21.04 -8.28
CA GLU A 156 8.08 -21.96 -8.13
C GLU A 156 7.24 -21.62 -6.89
N LEU A 157 7.88 -21.41 -5.74
CA LEU A 157 7.18 -21.05 -4.51
C LEU A 157 6.43 -19.72 -4.65
N ILE A 158 7.06 -18.70 -5.25
CA ILE A 158 6.42 -17.39 -5.50
C ILE A 158 5.25 -17.53 -6.47
N GLY A 159 5.40 -18.33 -7.53
CA GLY A 159 4.31 -18.62 -8.48
C GLY A 159 3.13 -19.30 -7.79
N ASN A 160 3.39 -20.31 -6.97
CA ASN A 160 2.40 -21.01 -6.18
C ASN A 160 1.64 -20.05 -5.23
N MET A 161 2.37 -19.29 -4.41
CA MET A 161 1.75 -18.31 -3.49
C MET A 161 0.92 -17.27 -4.24
N THR A 162 1.42 -16.77 -5.38
CA THR A 162 0.70 -15.81 -6.23
C THR A 162 -0.64 -16.36 -6.70
N THR A 163 -0.64 -17.59 -7.23
CA THR A 163 -1.86 -18.28 -7.69
C THR A 163 -2.83 -18.53 -6.55
N TRP A 164 -2.32 -18.97 -5.39
CA TRP A 164 -3.15 -19.22 -4.22
C TRP A 164 -3.84 -17.95 -3.71
N PHE A 165 -3.12 -16.82 -3.59
CA PHE A 165 -3.74 -15.56 -3.17
C PHE A 165 -4.80 -15.05 -4.14
N LYS A 166 -4.59 -15.19 -5.45
CA LYS A 166 -5.59 -14.74 -6.43
C LYS A 166 -6.81 -15.67 -6.53
N LEU A 167 -6.79 -16.84 -5.87
CA LEU A 167 -7.77 -17.92 -6.04
C LEU A 167 -8.05 -18.28 -7.52
N ASN A 168 -7.11 -17.96 -8.41
CA ASN A 168 -7.17 -18.34 -9.81
C ASN A 168 -6.93 -19.85 -9.85
N GLY A 169 -7.99 -20.59 -10.20
CA GLY A 169 -7.89 -22.02 -10.46
C GLY A 169 -7.22 -22.25 -11.81
N HIS A 170 -6.36 -23.26 -11.86
CA HIS A 170 -6.45 -24.18 -12.98
C HIS A 170 -7.73 -25.00 -12.84
#